data_AF-A0A373TNF5-F1
#
_entry.id   AF-A0A373TNF5-F1
#
_cell.length_a   1.000
_cell.length_b   1.000
_cell.length_c   1.000
_cell.angle_alpha   90.00
_cell.angle_beta   90.00
_cell.angle_gamma   90.00
#
_symmetry.space_group_name_H-M   'P 1'
#
loop_
_entity.id
_entity.type
_entity.pdbx_description
1 polymer ?
#
loop_
_entity_poly.entity_id
_entity_poly.type
_entity_poly.pdbx_seq_one_letter_code
_entity_poly.pdbx_strand_id
1 'polypeptide(L)'
;MYKIRENADREKCILLIPAMLDAHFPLLKYAFYSKNYHPVILKNEKDITDIGLKYVNNDMCYPIILNAGQMIAALQSGKYDLNRTKLLMPTAGDACRGSNYLHVLKAAVRKAGFPQAQVLSLNIQGLEKGEQMKLEPDMVWRALFGLFYGDILMLLLNQVRPNEVHKGEAQKKWKKWVRILACDLREGKHLTISRMKQNFIRIAADFSKIELVKPRKQRIGIVGEIYIKYCHLGNWDMIRFLEKNNCESHTNGLSWYAMYYIDSHLSDVSKIEQVAYRIGLKLFGSLQRSMIAAMRQYGFYSMEEFQIMKKEADGYVNWTYRTGDGWLIGAEMVGHILHDCKKVLAVQPFGCMPNHICGRGLYPSIQQKLPEGRIVSADVDSGSSKLNVYNRARMLVDMHI
;
A
#
# COMPACT_ATOMS: atom_id res chain seq x y z
N MET A 1 14.92 -3.48 -21.97
CA MET A 1 14.85 -2.65 -20.76
C MET A 1 16.27 -2.32 -20.30
N TYR A 2 16.56 -1.09 -19.86
CA TYR A 2 17.92 -0.74 -19.44
C TYR A 2 18.29 -1.35 -18.08
N LYS A 3 19.60 -1.50 -17.84
CA LYS A 3 20.16 -1.95 -16.57
C LYS A 3 20.32 -0.78 -15.60
N ILE A 4 19.84 -0.95 -14.37
CA ILE A 4 19.97 0.03 -13.29
C ILE A 4 21.36 -0.06 -12.65
N ARG A 5 22.03 1.08 -12.53
CA ARG A 5 23.26 1.25 -11.76
C ARG A 5 22.93 1.99 -10.46
N GLU A 6 22.81 1.25 -9.36
CA GLU A 6 22.45 1.83 -8.05
C GLU A 6 23.54 2.80 -7.55
N ASN A 7 24.82 2.50 -7.80
CA ASN A 7 25.97 3.29 -7.31
C ASN A 7 26.36 4.49 -8.20
N ALA A 8 25.54 4.86 -9.18
CA ALA A 8 25.78 6.00 -10.08
C ALA A 8 25.02 7.26 -9.62
N ASP A 9 24.89 7.43 -8.31
CA ASP A 9 24.16 8.53 -7.65
C ASP A 9 24.76 9.91 -7.95
N ARG A 10 26.09 10.00 -8.12
CA ARG A 10 26.81 11.27 -8.30
C ARG A 10 26.44 12.07 -9.55
N GLU A 11 25.80 11.47 -10.54
CA GLU A 11 25.38 12.16 -11.78
C GLU A 11 23.86 12.45 -11.82
N LYS A 12 23.08 11.95 -10.86
CA LYS A 12 21.61 11.98 -10.89
C LYS A 12 20.99 12.86 -9.81
N CYS A 13 19.75 13.29 -10.00
CA CYS A 13 18.97 13.89 -8.92
C CYS A 13 18.56 12.81 -7.91
N ILE A 14 18.74 13.08 -6.63
CA ILE A 14 18.20 12.23 -5.55
C ILE A 14 16.70 12.48 -5.47
N LEU A 15 15.90 11.41 -5.56
CA LEU A 15 14.45 11.47 -5.44
C LEU A 15 14.05 10.83 -4.10
N LEU A 16 13.75 11.65 -3.10
CA LEU A 16 13.26 11.19 -1.81
C LEU A 16 11.79 10.79 -1.93
N ILE A 17 11.49 9.54 -1.56
CA ILE A 17 10.14 8.97 -1.60
C ILE A 17 9.79 8.61 -0.15
N PRO A 18 8.64 9.04 0.38
CA PRO A 18 8.27 8.73 1.75
C PRO A 18 7.93 7.23 1.88
N ALA A 19 8.07 6.69 3.08
CA ALA A 19 7.56 5.36 3.40
C ALA A 19 6.03 5.35 3.26
N MET A 20 5.50 4.35 2.57
CA MET A 20 4.07 4.24 2.23
C MET A 20 3.65 2.79 1.97
N LEU A 21 4.51 1.98 1.34
CA LEU A 21 4.21 0.62 0.94
C LEU A 21 5.31 -0.34 1.43
N ASP A 22 5.23 -0.76 2.70
CA ASP A 22 6.33 -1.49 3.36
C ASP A 22 6.71 -2.77 2.64
N ALA A 23 5.72 -3.51 2.15
CA ALA A 23 5.95 -4.78 1.46
C ALA A 23 6.38 -4.60 0.00
N HIS A 24 5.98 -3.50 -0.65
CA HIS A 24 6.21 -3.29 -2.08
C HIS A 24 7.49 -2.53 -2.36
N PHE A 25 7.84 -1.51 -1.58
CA PHE A 25 9.01 -0.67 -1.84
C PHE A 25 10.36 -1.38 -1.95
N PRO A 26 10.62 -2.52 -1.28
CA PRO A 26 11.82 -3.32 -1.53
C PRO A 26 12.03 -3.68 -3.02
N LEU A 27 10.94 -3.79 -3.79
CA LEU A 27 10.95 -4.08 -5.23
C LEU A 27 10.47 -2.91 -6.08
N LEU A 28 9.38 -2.24 -5.67
CA LEU A 28 8.76 -1.13 -6.40
C LEU A 28 9.70 0.07 -6.58
N LYS A 29 10.67 0.28 -5.67
CA LYS A 29 11.69 1.33 -5.82
C LYS A 29 12.41 1.28 -7.18
N TYR A 30 12.57 0.09 -7.77
CA TYR A 30 13.27 -0.10 -9.04
C TYR A 30 12.53 0.55 -10.22
N ALA A 31 11.24 0.85 -10.09
CA ALA A 31 10.47 1.60 -11.08
C ALA A 31 10.83 3.09 -11.11
N PHE A 32 11.38 3.65 -10.02
CA PHE A 32 11.70 5.07 -9.92
C PHE A 32 13.15 5.40 -10.27
N TYR A 33 13.98 4.38 -10.53
CA TYR A 33 15.27 4.62 -11.16
C TYR A 33 15.03 5.08 -12.59
N SER A 34 15.79 6.08 -13.03
CA SER A 34 15.78 6.51 -14.42
C SER A 34 17.14 7.10 -14.80
N LYS A 35 17.24 7.68 -16.00
CA LYS A 35 18.41 8.50 -16.37
C LYS A 35 18.56 9.72 -15.46
N ASN A 36 17.45 10.27 -14.97
CA ASN A 36 17.41 11.53 -14.23
C ASN A 36 17.37 11.34 -12.70
N TYR A 37 16.85 10.20 -12.22
CA TYR A 37 16.53 10.00 -10.81
C TYR A 37 17.24 8.79 -10.19
N HIS A 38 17.75 8.98 -8.97
CA HIS A 38 18.13 7.94 -8.03
C HIS A 38 17.15 7.96 -6.85
N PRO A 39 16.24 6.98 -6.73
CA PRO A 39 15.22 6.98 -5.68
C PRO A 39 15.76 6.50 -4.34
N VAL A 40 15.44 7.24 -3.29
CA VAL A 40 15.70 6.88 -1.89
C VAL A 40 14.37 6.78 -1.16
N ILE A 41 14.00 5.56 -0.78
CA ILE A 41 12.85 5.34 0.10
C ILE A 41 13.28 5.72 1.51
N LEU A 42 12.60 6.70 2.09
CA LEU A 42 12.88 7.19 3.43
C LEU A 42 12.56 6.12 4.49
N LYS A 43 13.38 6.08 5.53
CA LYS A 43 13.29 5.13 6.65
C LYS A 43 13.40 5.81 8.01
N ASN A 44 13.45 7.14 8.03
CA ASN A 44 13.46 7.89 9.28
C ASN A 44 12.05 7.90 9.86
N GLU A 45 11.96 7.61 11.15
CA GLU A 45 10.69 7.45 11.87
C GLU A 45 10.63 8.34 13.12
N LYS A 46 11.80 8.77 13.60
CA LYS A 46 11.93 9.55 14.82
C LYS A 46 11.34 10.95 14.66
N ASP A 47 10.46 11.32 15.60
CA ASP A 47 9.83 12.64 15.74
C ASP A 47 9.10 13.14 14.48
N ILE A 48 8.77 12.25 13.54
CA ILE A 48 8.19 12.66 12.24
C ILE A 48 6.83 13.32 12.42
N THR A 49 6.00 12.85 13.37
CA THR A 49 4.69 13.44 13.65
C THR A 49 4.85 14.88 14.14
N ASP A 50 5.73 15.10 15.12
CA ASP A 50 5.97 16.43 15.70
C ASP A 50 6.57 17.39 14.68
N ILE A 51 7.48 16.92 13.83
CA ILE A 51 8.04 17.72 12.73
C ILE A 51 6.94 18.06 11.73
N GLY A 52 6.07 17.11 11.38
CA GLY A 52 4.94 17.34 10.48
C GLY A 52 4.00 18.43 11.02
N LEU A 53 3.61 18.32 12.29
CA LEU A 53 2.70 19.26 12.98
C LEU A 53 3.25 20.69 13.06
N LYS A 54 4.58 20.89 13.01
CA LYS A 54 5.18 22.23 12.97
C LYS A 54 4.90 22.98 11.66
N TYR A 55 4.65 22.27 10.57
CA TYR A 55 4.61 22.86 9.22
C TYR A 55 3.33 22.58 8.43
N VAL A 56 2.54 21.61 8.87
CA VAL A 56 1.24 21.23 8.27
C VAL A 56 0.12 21.59 9.23
N ASN A 57 -1.01 22.07 8.70
CA ASN A 57 -2.20 22.35 9.51
C ASN A 57 -2.74 21.04 10.12
N ASN A 58 -3.05 21.06 11.42
CA ASN A 58 -3.60 19.94 12.19
C ASN A 58 -4.93 19.40 11.63
N ASP A 59 -5.69 20.21 10.89
CA ASP A 59 -6.93 19.76 10.23
C ASP A 59 -6.68 18.87 9.01
N MET A 60 -5.43 18.73 8.54
CA MET A 60 -5.09 17.84 7.44
C MET A 60 -5.10 16.37 7.87
N CYS A 61 -5.26 15.47 6.89
CA CYS A 61 -5.24 14.05 7.16
C CYS A 61 -3.88 13.62 7.74
N TYR A 62 -3.90 12.68 8.69
CA TYR A 62 -2.68 12.18 9.33
C TYR A 62 -1.54 11.73 8.36
N PRO A 63 -1.82 11.10 7.20
CA PRO A 63 -0.77 10.70 6.25
C PRO A 63 0.09 11.86 5.71
N ILE A 64 -0.49 13.04 5.44
CA ILE A 64 0.30 14.18 4.95
C ILE A 64 1.18 14.77 6.04
N ILE A 65 0.74 14.72 7.30
CA ILE A 65 1.57 15.11 8.46
C ILE A 65 2.80 14.21 8.52
N LEU A 66 2.61 12.88 8.44
CA LEU A 66 3.71 11.92 8.44
C LEU A 66 4.65 12.08 7.24
N ASN A 67 4.11 12.20 6.03
CA ASN A 67 4.91 12.38 4.82
C ASN A 67 5.74 13.67 4.86
N ALA A 68 5.13 14.79 5.25
CA ALA A 68 5.82 16.06 5.38
C ALA A 68 6.89 16.01 6.48
N GLY A 69 6.57 15.45 7.65
CA GLY A 69 7.50 15.27 8.73
C GLY A 69 8.72 14.42 8.35
N GLN A 70 8.48 13.28 7.68
CA GLN A 70 9.54 12.40 7.23
C GLN A 70 10.47 13.08 6.20
N MET A 71 9.90 13.81 5.24
CA MET A 71 10.70 14.52 4.24
C MET A 71 11.47 15.70 4.81
N ILE A 72 10.85 16.51 5.67
CA ILE A 72 11.52 17.65 6.31
C ILE A 72 12.66 17.17 7.21
N ALA A 73 12.43 16.12 7.99
CA ALA A 73 13.49 15.50 8.80
C ALA A 73 14.65 14.98 7.93
N ALA A 74 14.36 14.42 6.75
CA ALA A 74 15.39 13.99 5.82
C ALA A 74 16.22 15.17 5.29
N LEU A 75 15.58 16.29 4.95
CA LEU A 75 16.27 17.51 4.51
C LEU A 75 17.12 18.12 5.64
N GLN A 76 16.60 18.14 6.88
CA GLN A 76 17.31 18.63 8.07
C GLN A 76 18.51 17.76 8.47
N SER A 77 18.59 16.51 7.99
CA SER A 77 19.64 15.57 8.39
C SER A 77 21.04 15.94 7.87
N GLY A 78 21.15 16.86 6.91
CA GLY A 78 22.42 17.23 6.26
C GLY A 78 23.01 16.15 5.34
N LYS A 79 22.31 15.02 5.14
CA LYS A 79 22.80 13.89 4.32
C LYS A 79 22.69 14.09 2.82
N TYR A 80 21.94 15.10 2.37
CA TYR A 80 21.57 15.28 0.97
C TYR A 80 22.02 16.64 0.46
N ASP A 81 22.54 16.66 -0.77
CA ASP A 81 22.75 17.91 -1.52
C ASP A 81 21.39 18.44 -1.99
N LEU A 82 20.93 19.52 -1.36
CA LEU A 82 19.60 20.09 -1.55
C LEU A 82 19.38 20.63 -2.98
N ASN A 83 20.44 21.04 -3.68
CA ASN A 83 20.34 21.51 -5.07
C ASN A 83 20.09 20.37 -6.06
N ARG A 84 20.36 19.13 -5.62
CA ARG A 84 20.18 17.90 -6.40
C ARG A 84 19.11 16.99 -5.81
N THR A 85 18.37 17.45 -4.81
CA THR A 85 17.37 16.67 -4.11
C THR A 85 15.97 17.12 -4.50
N LYS A 86 15.14 16.14 -4.84
CA LYS A 86 13.72 16.31 -5.12
C LYS A 86 12.89 15.42 -4.21
N LEU A 87 11.70 15.87 -3.85
CA LEU A 87 10.75 15.13 -3.04
C LEU A 87 9.64 14.59 -3.92
N LEU A 88 9.32 13.31 -3.84
CA LEU A 88 8.19 12.73 -4.56
C LEU A 88 6.96 12.62 -3.64
N MET A 89 5.89 13.33 -3.97
CA MET A 89 4.58 13.16 -3.34
C MET A 89 3.69 12.29 -4.23
N PRO A 90 3.46 11.01 -3.88
CA PRO A 90 2.45 10.20 -4.55
C PRO A 90 1.07 10.81 -4.30
N THR A 91 0.42 11.30 -5.37
CA THR A 91 -0.88 11.97 -5.29
C THR A 91 -1.86 11.22 -6.21
N ALA A 92 -2.93 10.66 -5.64
CA ALA A 92 -3.93 9.94 -6.43
C ALA A 92 -4.75 10.87 -7.35
N GLY A 93 -4.93 12.13 -6.96
CA GLY A 93 -5.67 13.12 -7.75
C GLY A 93 -7.19 13.12 -7.52
N ASP A 94 -7.71 12.33 -6.59
CA ASP A 94 -9.15 12.28 -6.30
C ASP A 94 -9.71 13.56 -5.67
N ALA A 95 -11.04 13.68 -5.67
CA ALA A 95 -11.82 14.76 -5.04
C ALA A 95 -11.81 14.73 -3.48
N CYS A 96 -10.63 14.54 -2.87
CA CYS A 96 -10.40 14.61 -1.43
C CYS A 96 -9.24 15.58 -1.13
N ARG A 97 -8.92 15.78 0.16
CA ARG A 97 -7.76 16.60 0.58
C ARG A 97 -6.43 16.08 0.02
N GLY A 98 -6.36 14.80 -0.38
CA GLY A 98 -5.23 14.19 -1.07
C GLY A 98 -4.80 14.94 -2.32
N SER A 99 -5.74 15.50 -3.09
CA SER A 99 -5.44 16.35 -4.25
C SER A 99 -4.54 17.55 -3.92
N ASN A 100 -4.59 18.03 -2.67
CA ASN A 100 -3.81 19.17 -2.19
C ASN A 100 -2.50 18.80 -1.48
N TYR A 101 -2.18 17.50 -1.34
CA TYR A 101 -0.97 17.07 -0.62
C TYR A 101 0.31 17.64 -1.21
N LEU A 102 0.37 17.79 -2.54
CA LEU A 102 1.49 18.42 -3.24
C LEU A 102 1.70 19.87 -2.76
N HIS A 103 0.65 20.70 -2.78
CA HIS A 103 0.71 22.10 -2.34
C HIS A 103 1.04 22.23 -0.86
N VAL A 104 0.44 21.38 -0.02
CA VAL A 104 0.69 21.37 1.43
C VAL A 104 2.15 21.04 1.71
N LEU A 105 2.70 20.02 1.05
CA LEU A 105 4.11 19.66 1.20
C LEU A 105 5.03 20.79 0.72
N LYS A 106 4.76 21.41 -0.43
CA LYS A 106 5.54 22.56 -0.94
C LYS A 106 5.54 23.72 0.07
N ALA A 107 4.38 24.03 0.64
CA ALA A 107 4.28 25.08 1.65
C ALA A 107 5.06 24.71 2.92
N ALA A 108 4.95 23.47 3.39
CA ALA A 108 5.65 22.98 4.57
C ALA A 108 7.18 23.00 4.40
N VAL A 109 7.68 22.51 3.26
CA VAL A 109 9.11 22.47 2.93
C VAL A 109 9.71 23.87 2.82
N ARG A 110 8.98 24.82 2.20
CA ARG A 110 9.40 26.23 2.16
C ARG A 110 9.47 26.85 3.56
N LYS A 111 8.43 26.64 4.38
CA LYS A 111 8.39 27.12 5.77
C LYS A 111 9.51 26.51 6.63
N ALA A 112 9.93 25.29 6.33
CA ALA A 112 11.03 24.61 6.99
C ALA A 112 12.43 25.10 6.56
N GLY A 113 12.51 26.06 5.63
CA GLY A 113 13.78 26.65 5.18
C GLY A 113 14.44 25.94 3.99
N PHE A 114 13.69 25.13 3.23
CA PHE A 114 14.22 24.37 2.09
C PHE A 114 13.54 24.69 0.75
N PRO A 115 13.39 25.97 0.34
CA PRO A 115 12.70 26.33 -0.91
C PRO A 115 13.34 25.77 -2.19
N GLN A 116 14.61 25.38 -2.14
CA GLN A 116 15.36 24.77 -3.24
C GLN A 116 15.00 23.30 -3.49
N ALA A 117 14.44 22.60 -2.49
CA ALA A 117 14.05 21.20 -2.65
C ALA A 117 12.74 21.11 -3.45
N GLN A 118 12.84 20.78 -4.74
CA GLN A 118 11.67 20.70 -5.61
C GLN A 118 10.77 19.52 -5.19
N VAL A 119 9.48 19.80 -5.03
CA VAL A 119 8.47 18.75 -4.84
C VAL A 119 7.91 18.35 -6.21
N LEU A 120 7.90 17.05 -6.49
CA LEU A 120 7.34 16.44 -7.68
C LEU A 120 6.11 15.63 -7.30
N SER A 121 5.14 15.59 -8.20
CA SER A 121 3.98 14.72 -8.09
C SER A 121 4.08 13.54 -9.05
N LEU A 122 3.67 12.36 -8.57
CA LEU A 122 3.37 11.21 -9.41
C LEU A 122 1.91 11.33 -9.89
N ASN A 123 1.61 12.37 -10.68
CA ASN A 123 0.23 12.67 -11.04
C ASN A 123 -0.19 11.97 -12.34
N ILE A 124 -1.24 11.16 -12.28
CA ILE A 124 -1.86 10.49 -13.44
C ILE A 124 -2.89 11.41 -14.12
N GLN A 125 -3.50 12.35 -13.40
CA GLN A 125 -4.59 13.24 -13.87
C GLN A 125 -4.11 14.63 -14.33
N GLY A 126 -2.81 14.92 -14.26
CA GLY A 126 -2.24 16.10 -14.90
C GLY A 126 -2.40 17.44 -14.16
N LEU A 127 -2.67 17.45 -12.84
CA LEU A 127 -3.01 18.67 -12.07
C LEU A 127 -1.93 19.78 -12.11
N GLU A 128 -0.65 19.44 -12.31
CA GLU A 128 0.44 20.43 -12.41
C GLU A 128 1.47 20.08 -13.51
N LYS A 129 1.39 20.71 -14.68
CA LYS A 129 2.24 20.37 -15.86
C LYS A 129 3.75 20.58 -15.63
N GLY A 130 4.15 21.47 -14.71
CA GLY A 130 5.55 21.79 -14.42
C GLY A 130 6.23 20.90 -13.36
N GLU A 131 5.47 20.11 -12.61
CA GLU A 131 5.94 19.39 -11.42
C GLU A 131 5.67 17.88 -11.49
N GLN A 132 5.39 17.38 -12.69
CA GLN A 132 5.16 15.96 -12.93
C GLN A 132 6.47 15.21 -13.10
N MET A 133 6.60 14.10 -12.37
CA MET A 133 7.60 13.10 -12.70
C MET A 133 7.23 12.46 -14.04
N LYS A 134 8.10 12.58 -15.05
CA LYS A 134 7.91 11.92 -16.34
C LYS A 134 7.93 10.41 -16.15
N LEU A 135 6.82 9.75 -16.53
CA LEU A 135 6.69 8.30 -16.52
C LEU A 135 7.18 7.74 -17.85
N GLU A 136 8.17 6.85 -17.80
CA GLU A 136 8.65 6.11 -18.97
C GLU A 136 7.98 4.70 -19.00
N PRO A 137 7.73 4.11 -20.18
CA PRO A 137 7.07 2.80 -20.29
C PRO A 137 7.77 1.69 -19.52
N ASP A 138 9.11 1.74 -19.41
CA ASP A 138 9.88 0.77 -18.65
C ASP A 138 9.70 0.94 -17.14
N MET A 139 9.49 2.16 -16.64
CA MET A 139 9.13 2.44 -15.25
C MET A 139 7.78 1.79 -14.92
N VAL A 140 6.79 1.97 -15.79
CA VAL A 140 5.46 1.34 -15.65
C VAL A 140 5.58 -0.18 -15.67
N TRP A 141 6.38 -0.74 -16.58
CA TRP A 141 6.62 -2.18 -16.64
C TRP A 141 7.31 -2.70 -15.36
N ARG A 142 8.32 -2.00 -14.84
CA ARG A 142 8.98 -2.33 -13.56
C ARG A 142 8.01 -2.23 -12.39
N ALA A 143 7.14 -1.22 -12.39
CA ALA A 143 6.13 -1.02 -11.37
C ALA A 143 5.14 -2.17 -11.33
N LEU A 144 4.68 -2.66 -12.49
CA LEU A 144 3.82 -3.85 -12.58
C LEU A 144 4.43 -5.07 -11.87
N PHE A 145 5.72 -5.34 -12.11
CA PHE A 145 6.41 -6.46 -11.46
C PHE A 145 6.65 -6.21 -9.96
N GLY A 146 7.08 -5.01 -9.58
CA GLY A 146 7.27 -4.64 -8.18
C GLY A 146 5.96 -4.73 -7.37
N LEU A 147 4.84 -4.36 -7.98
CA LEU A 147 3.51 -4.42 -7.40
C LEU A 147 3.08 -5.87 -7.16
N PHE A 148 3.03 -6.71 -8.19
CA PHE A 148 2.55 -8.09 -8.04
C PHE A 148 3.50 -8.98 -7.21
N TYR A 149 4.81 -8.78 -7.31
CA TYR A 149 5.75 -9.48 -6.43
C TYR A 149 5.66 -8.99 -4.98
N GLY A 150 5.41 -7.70 -4.77
CA GLY A 150 5.10 -7.16 -3.45
C GLY A 150 3.85 -7.81 -2.86
N ASP A 151 2.77 -7.91 -3.64
CA ASP A 151 1.50 -8.53 -3.23
C ASP A 151 1.69 -9.97 -2.74
N ILE A 152 2.25 -10.85 -3.57
CA ILE A 152 2.39 -12.26 -3.19
C ILE A 152 3.31 -12.43 -1.97
N LEU A 153 4.40 -11.67 -1.90
CA LEU A 153 5.33 -11.75 -0.78
C LEU A 153 4.70 -11.24 0.52
N MET A 154 3.89 -10.19 0.46
CA MET A 154 3.14 -9.66 1.60
C MET A 154 2.12 -10.69 2.09
N LEU A 155 1.28 -11.19 1.19
CA LEU A 155 0.21 -12.13 1.51
C LEU A 155 0.76 -13.41 2.15
N LEU A 156 1.86 -13.95 1.61
CA LEU A 156 2.50 -15.14 2.18
C LEU A 156 3.20 -14.84 3.51
N LEU A 157 3.95 -13.74 3.61
CA LEU A 157 4.67 -13.39 4.84
C LEU A 157 3.71 -13.21 6.02
N ASN A 158 2.59 -12.51 5.81
CA ASN A 158 1.61 -12.22 6.85
C ASN A 158 0.87 -13.46 7.36
N GLN A 159 0.78 -14.53 6.55
CA GLN A 159 0.17 -15.81 6.95
C GLN A 159 1.20 -16.78 7.56
N VAL A 160 2.43 -16.77 7.07
CA VAL A 160 3.45 -17.76 7.45
C VAL A 160 4.20 -17.32 8.70
N ARG A 161 4.65 -16.07 8.78
CA ARG A 161 5.46 -15.56 9.90
C ARG A 161 4.79 -15.70 11.29
N PRO A 162 3.50 -15.37 11.49
CA PRO A 162 2.85 -15.59 12.78
C PRO A 162 2.77 -17.06 13.18
N ASN A 163 2.71 -17.96 12.18
CA ASN A 163 2.48 -19.39 12.39
C ASN A 163 3.74 -20.26 12.26
N GLU A 164 4.92 -19.71 11.92
CA GLU A 164 6.14 -20.49 11.80
C GLU A 164 6.54 -21.11 13.16
N VAL A 165 6.83 -22.42 13.13
CA VAL A 165 7.34 -23.17 14.28
C VAL A 165 8.74 -22.67 14.62
N HIS A 166 9.62 -22.61 13.62
CA HIS A 166 10.97 -22.07 13.77
C HIS A 166 11.02 -20.58 13.40
N LYS A 167 11.25 -19.74 14.40
CA LYS A 167 11.22 -18.28 14.22
C LYS A 167 12.29 -17.79 13.24
N GLY A 168 11.88 -16.91 12.33
CA GLY A 168 12.69 -16.27 11.31
C GLY A 168 12.72 -16.96 9.95
N GLU A 169 12.13 -18.13 9.77
CA GLU A 169 12.15 -18.86 8.48
C GLU A 169 11.40 -18.11 7.36
N ALA A 170 10.19 -17.62 7.64
CA ALA A 170 9.41 -16.83 6.71
C ALA A 170 10.17 -15.57 6.27
N GLN A 171 10.81 -14.90 7.23
CA GLN A 171 11.60 -13.70 6.96
C GLN A 171 12.84 -14.01 6.12
N LYS A 172 13.51 -15.15 6.33
CA LYS A 172 14.63 -15.62 5.50
C LYS A 172 14.19 -15.89 4.07
N LYS A 173 13.06 -16.59 3.86
CA LYS A 173 12.52 -16.85 2.51
C LYS A 173 12.08 -15.58 1.81
N TRP A 174 11.43 -14.67 2.53
CA TRP A 174 11.09 -13.34 2.00
C TRP A 174 12.34 -12.59 1.53
N LYS A 175 13.40 -12.52 2.35
CA LYS A 175 14.66 -11.85 1.99
C LYS A 175 15.32 -12.49 0.76
N LYS A 176 15.32 -13.82 0.67
CA LYS A 176 15.81 -14.58 -0.48
C LYS A 176 15.07 -14.18 -1.75
N TRP A 177 13.73 -14.20 -1.73
CA TRP A 177 12.93 -13.86 -2.91
C TRP A 177 13.05 -12.39 -3.30
N VAL A 178 13.03 -11.47 -2.33
CA VAL A 178 13.30 -10.05 -2.61
C VAL A 178 14.64 -9.87 -3.31
N ARG A 179 15.71 -10.54 -2.86
CA ARG A 179 17.03 -10.47 -3.51
C ARG A 179 17.01 -10.99 -4.96
N ILE A 180 16.34 -12.11 -5.22
CA ILE A 180 16.23 -12.69 -6.57
C ILE A 180 15.49 -11.72 -7.50
N LEU A 181 14.31 -11.26 -7.07
CA LEU A 181 13.42 -10.43 -7.88
C LEU A 181 13.99 -9.01 -8.06
N ALA A 182 14.67 -8.47 -7.04
CA ALA A 182 15.42 -7.22 -7.14
C ALA A 182 16.55 -7.30 -8.17
N CYS A 183 17.21 -8.46 -8.29
CA CYS A 183 18.22 -8.66 -9.32
C CYS A 183 17.60 -8.62 -10.72
N ASP A 184 16.51 -9.36 -10.95
CA ASP A 184 15.78 -9.37 -12.23
C ASP A 184 15.30 -7.96 -12.61
N LEU A 185 14.72 -7.24 -11.64
CA LEU A 185 14.36 -5.83 -11.80
C LEU A 185 15.60 -5.02 -12.16
N ARG A 186 16.63 -4.95 -11.31
CA ARG A 186 17.83 -4.14 -11.58
C ARG A 186 18.45 -4.41 -12.95
N GLU A 187 18.58 -5.66 -13.34
CA GLU A 187 19.16 -6.06 -14.63
C GLU A 187 18.22 -5.86 -15.82
N GLY A 188 16.92 -5.67 -15.59
CA GLY A 188 15.91 -5.59 -16.64
C GLY A 188 15.72 -6.93 -17.36
N LYS A 189 15.99 -8.05 -16.67
CA LYS A 189 15.95 -9.42 -17.21
C LYS A 189 14.82 -10.22 -16.57
N HIS A 190 14.31 -11.22 -17.28
CA HIS A 190 13.25 -12.11 -16.79
C HIS A 190 11.92 -11.40 -16.44
N LEU A 191 11.70 -10.20 -16.98
CA LEU A 191 10.48 -9.40 -16.76
C LEU A 191 9.42 -9.70 -17.83
N THR A 192 9.05 -10.97 -17.97
CA THR A 192 7.94 -11.42 -18.83
C THR A 192 6.75 -11.91 -18.01
N ILE A 193 5.54 -11.77 -18.53
CA ILE A 193 4.31 -12.20 -17.83
C ILE A 193 4.33 -13.71 -17.53
N SER A 194 4.81 -14.52 -18.46
CA SER A 194 4.97 -15.97 -18.24
C SER A 194 5.91 -16.27 -17.07
N ARG A 195 7.04 -15.56 -17.00
CA ARG A 195 7.99 -15.70 -15.91
C ARG A 195 7.42 -15.23 -14.58
N MET A 196 6.63 -14.15 -14.56
CA MET A 196 5.91 -13.70 -13.38
C MET A 196 4.98 -14.78 -12.84
N LYS A 197 4.16 -15.40 -13.71
CA LYS A 197 3.26 -16.50 -13.33
C LYS A 197 4.01 -17.72 -12.79
N GLN A 198 5.12 -18.10 -13.43
CA GLN A 198 5.99 -19.16 -12.92
C GLN A 198 6.57 -18.80 -11.54
N ASN A 199 6.99 -17.55 -11.34
CA ASN A 199 7.52 -17.10 -10.07
C ASN A 199 6.45 -17.13 -8.97
N PHE A 200 5.18 -16.83 -9.24
CA PHE A 200 4.11 -16.98 -8.24
C PHE A 200 4.06 -18.40 -7.68
N ILE A 201 4.08 -19.41 -8.56
CA ILE A 201 4.09 -20.83 -8.17
C ILE A 201 5.35 -21.14 -7.37
N ARG A 202 6.52 -20.74 -7.85
CA ARG A 202 7.80 -21.01 -7.18
C ARG A 202 7.90 -20.36 -5.79
N ILE A 203 7.39 -19.15 -5.64
CA ILE A 203 7.36 -18.42 -4.36
C ILE A 203 6.43 -19.15 -3.39
N ALA A 204 5.18 -19.41 -3.79
CA ALA A 204 4.22 -20.12 -2.95
C ALA A 204 4.73 -21.52 -2.55
N ALA A 205 5.30 -22.27 -3.49
CA ALA A 205 5.93 -23.57 -3.24
C ALA A 205 7.12 -23.51 -2.28
N ASP A 206 7.88 -22.42 -2.27
CA ASP A 206 8.98 -22.27 -1.32
C ASP A 206 8.42 -21.95 0.08
N PHE A 207 7.45 -21.03 0.19
CA PHE A 207 6.82 -20.72 1.48
C PHE A 207 6.10 -21.92 2.10
N SER A 208 5.51 -22.81 1.30
CA SER A 208 4.78 -23.99 1.79
C SER A 208 5.66 -25.04 2.46
N LYS A 209 6.98 -24.99 2.25
CA LYS A 209 7.96 -25.86 2.92
C LYS A 209 8.28 -25.43 4.36
N ILE A 210 7.76 -24.30 4.83
CA ILE A 210 7.94 -23.86 6.22
C ILE A 210 6.99 -24.65 7.10
N GLU A 211 7.49 -25.15 8.23
CA GLU A 211 6.65 -25.83 9.22
C GLU A 211 5.81 -24.81 10.00
N LEU A 212 4.51 -25.09 10.10
CA LEU A 212 3.52 -24.14 10.62
C LEU A 212 2.72 -24.78 11.73
N VAL A 213 2.49 -24.01 12.80
CA VAL A 213 1.67 -24.44 13.93
C VAL A 213 0.25 -24.79 13.46
N LYS A 214 -0.32 -25.82 14.09
CA LYS A 214 -1.69 -26.29 13.86
C LYS A 214 -2.43 -26.38 15.21
N PRO A 215 -3.66 -25.84 15.32
CA PRO A 215 -4.38 -25.07 14.30
C PRO A 215 -3.71 -23.72 14.00
N ARG A 216 -4.00 -23.16 12.82
CA ARG A 216 -3.54 -21.80 12.46
C ARG A 216 -4.14 -20.78 13.42
N LYS A 217 -3.37 -19.72 13.68
CA LYS A 217 -3.83 -18.57 14.46
C LYS A 217 -5.02 -17.89 13.81
N GLN A 218 -5.85 -17.23 14.62
CA GLN A 218 -6.99 -16.47 14.12
C GLN A 218 -6.54 -15.39 13.13
N ARG A 219 -7.31 -15.20 12.07
CA ARG A 219 -7.02 -14.23 11.02
C ARG A 219 -7.84 -12.96 11.21
N ILE A 220 -7.16 -11.82 11.23
CA ILE A 220 -7.77 -10.50 11.28
C ILE A 220 -7.57 -9.79 9.93
N GLY A 221 -8.66 -9.42 9.27
CA GLY A 221 -8.65 -8.62 8.05
C GLY A 221 -8.33 -7.17 8.38
N ILE A 222 -7.42 -6.53 7.66
CA ILE A 222 -7.12 -5.11 7.79
C ILE A 222 -7.59 -4.40 6.53
N VAL A 223 -8.51 -3.46 6.72
CA VAL A 223 -9.05 -2.59 5.68
C VAL A 223 -8.87 -1.13 6.07
N GLY A 224 -8.90 -0.23 5.10
CA GLY A 224 -8.69 1.18 5.34
C GLY A 224 -8.12 1.93 4.15
N GLU A 225 -7.74 3.18 4.40
CA GLU A 225 -7.08 4.06 3.45
C GLU A 225 -5.67 3.53 3.10
N ILE A 226 -5.26 3.69 1.83
CA ILE A 226 -4.03 3.13 1.27
C ILE A 226 -2.78 3.34 2.14
N TYR A 227 -2.50 4.55 2.62
CA TYR A 227 -1.30 4.81 3.42
C TYR A 227 -1.33 4.05 4.74
N ILE A 228 -2.44 4.15 5.48
CA ILE A 228 -2.59 3.52 6.79
C ILE A 228 -2.63 1.99 6.68
N LYS A 229 -3.16 1.46 5.57
CA LYS A 229 -3.26 0.02 5.34
C LYS A 229 -1.90 -0.63 5.05
N TYR A 230 -0.99 0.08 4.37
CA TYR A 230 0.27 -0.50 3.88
C TYR A 230 1.55 0.03 4.54
N CYS A 231 1.47 1.08 5.36
CA CYS A 231 2.62 1.69 6.03
C CYS A 231 2.53 1.55 7.56
N HIS A 232 3.55 0.95 8.18
CA HIS A 232 3.68 0.81 9.62
C HIS A 232 3.68 2.15 10.35
N LEU A 233 4.22 3.22 9.75
CA LEU A 233 4.17 4.57 10.33
C LEU A 233 2.74 5.08 10.45
N GLY A 234 1.91 4.73 9.47
CA GLY A 234 0.52 5.13 9.39
C GLY A 234 -0.37 4.41 10.40
N ASN A 235 -0.10 3.14 10.73
CA ASN A 235 -0.96 2.33 11.59
C ASN A 235 -0.32 1.88 12.92
N TRP A 236 0.83 2.47 13.27
CA TRP A 236 1.62 2.08 14.44
C TRP A 236 1.97 0.59 14.46
N ASP A 237 2.43 0.08 13.31
CA ASP A 237 2.89 -1.30 13.12
C ASP A 237 1.83 -2.35 13.52
N MET A 238 0.61 -2.14 13.04
CA MET A 238 -0.57 -2.95 13.39
C MET A 238 -0.39 -4.44 13.09
N ILE A 239 0.30 -4.78 11.99
CA ILE A 239 0.60 -6.16 11.65
C ILE A 239 1.43 -6.83 12.77
N ARG A 240 2.49 -6.17 13.25
CA ARG A 240 3.31 -6.71 14.35
C ARG A 240 2.57 -6.74 15.67
N PHE A 241 1.70 -5.77 15.92
CA PHE A 241 0.81 -5.79 17.09
C PHE A 241 -0.08 -7.05 17.07
N LEU A 242 -0.73 -7.35 15.94
CA LEU A 242 -1.57 -8.55 15.80
C LEU A 242 -0.76 -9.85 15.94
N GLU A 243 0.44 -9.92 15.37
CA GLU A 243 1.33 -11.08 15.52
C GLU A 243 1.69 -11.36 16.99
N LYS A 244 2.00 -10.31 17.75
CA LYS A 244 2.29 -10.40 19.20
C LYS A 244 1.07 -10.83 20.00
N ASN A 245 -0.14 -10.54 19.52
CA ASN A 245 -1.41 -10.92 20.13
C ASN A 245 -1.96 -12.25 19.56
N ASN A 246 -1.08 -13.11 19.05
CA ASN A 246 -1.40 -14.46 18.57
C ASN A 246 -2.39 -14.50 17.38
N CYS A 247 -2.32 -13.51 16.51
CA CYS A 247 -3.11 -13.44 15.28
C CYS A 247 -2.21 -13.50 14.04
N GLU A 248 -2.78 -13.96 12.93
CA GLU A 248 -2.30 -13.59 11.60
C GLU A 248 -3.13 -12.44 11.04
N SER A 249 -2.54 -11.63 10.16
CA SER A 249 -3.24 -10.52 9.50
C SER A 249 -3.45 -10.81 8.03
N HIS A 250 -4.56 -10.38 7.46
CA HIS A 250 -4.72 -10.34 6.01
C HIS A 250 -5.02 -8.91 5.55
N THR A 251 -4.26 -8.46 4.57
CA THR A 251 -4.45 -7.19 3.87
C THR A 251 -4.38 -7.50 2.39
N ASN A 252 -5.34 -7.02 1.61
CA ASN A 252 -5.28 -7.19 0.16
C ASN A 252 -3.98 -6.64 -0.43
N GLY A 253 -3.58 -7.18 -1.57
CA GLY A 253 -2.49 -6.62 -2.34
C GLY A 253 -2.81 -5.24 -2.90
N LEU A 254 -1.76 -4.48 -3.22
CA LEU A 254 -1.85 -3.19 -3.90
C LEU A 254 -2.48 -3.33 -5.29
N SER A 255 -2.44 -4.51 -5.93
CA SER A 255 -3.16 -4.77 -7.19
C SER A 255 -4.66 -4.53 -7.09
N TRP A 256 -5.30 -4.84 -5.96
CA TRP A 256 -6.73 -4.57 -5.77
C TRP A 256 -7.02 -3.07 -5.74
N TYR A 257 -6.17 -2.29 -5.07
CA TYR A 257 -6.28 -0.83 -5.10
C TYR A 257 -6.04 -0.26 -6.50
N ALA A 258 -5.02 -0.75 -7.21
CA ALA A 258 -4.74 -0.31 -8.58
C ALA A 258 -5.92 -0.58 -9.53
N MET A 259 -6.54 -1.77 -9.42
CA MET A 259 -7.74 -2.10 -10.20
C MET A 259 -8.94 -1.27 -9.77
N TYR A 260 -9.14 -1.04 -8.48
CA TYR A 260 -10.16 -0.12 -7.96
C TYR A 260 -10.03 1.28 -8.56
N TYR A 261 -8.81 1.83 -8.57
CA TYR A 261 -8.55 3.15 -9.10
C TYR A 261 -8.85 3.23 -10.61
N ILE A 262 -8.40 2.23 -11.39
CA ILE A 262 -8.66 2.15 -12.84
C ILE A 262 -10.16 2.01 -13.14
N ASP A 263 -10.85 1.15 -12.39
CA ASP A 263 -12.28 0.88 -12.56
C ASP A 263 -13.13 2.11 -12.19
N SER A 264 -12.83 2.75 -11.07
CA SER A 264 -13.55 3.92 -10.58
C SER A 264 -13.36 5.15 -11.47
N HIS A 265 -12.21 5.31 -12.13
CA HIS A 265 -11.94 6.47 -13.00
C HIS A 265 -12.18 6.19 -14.49
N LEU A 266 -12.71 5.01 -14.83
CA LEU A 266 -12.90 4.61 -16.23
C LEU A 266 -13.80 5.58 -17.00
N SER A 267 -14.83 6.15 -16.37
CA SER A 267 -15.74 7.10 -17.03
C SER A 267 -15.15 8.49 -17.24
N ASP A 268 -14.07 8.81 -16.51
CA ASP A 268 -13.58 10.17 -16.36
C ASP A 268 -12.45 10.50 -17.36
N VAL A 269 -12.07 9.52 -18.20
CA VAL A 269 -10.98 9.60 -19.19
C VAL A 269 -11.49 9.52 -20.64
N SER A 270 -10.65 9.93 -21.58
CA SER A 270 -10.99 9.91 -23.02
C SER A 270 -11.28 8.50 -23.53
N LYS A 271 -12.04 8.37 -24.63
CA LYS A 271 -12.42 7.05 -25.20
C LYS A 271 -11.21 6.14 -25.49
N ILE A 272 -10.07 6.71 -25.89
CA ILE A 272 -8.83 5.95 -26.15
C ILE A 272 -8.24 5.44 -24.83
N GLU A 273 -8.19 6.29 -23.80
CA GLU A 273 -7.73 5.91 -22.46
C GLU A 273 -8.64 4.84 -21.83
N GLN A 274 -9.95 4.89 -22.07
CA GLN A 274 -10.89 3.86 -21.62
C GLN A 274 -10.53 2.47 -22.17
N VAL A 275 -10.11 2.39 -23.44
CA VAL A 275 -9.67 1.13 -24.04
C VAL A 275 -8.41 0.63 -23.33
N ALA A 276 -7.43 1.51 -23.09
CA ALA A 276 -6.22 1.18 -22.35
C ALA A 276 -6.52 0.70 -20.92
N TYR A 277 -7.44 1.36 -20.22
CA TYR A 277 -7.87 1.01 -18.87
C TYR A 277 -8.53 -0.37 -18.85
N ARG A 278 -9.42 -0.68 -19.80
CA ARG A 278 -10.04 -2.02 -19.92
C ARG A 278 -9.02 -3.11 -20.21
N ILE A 279 -8.01 -2.83 -21.04
CA ILE A 279 -6.90 -3.77 -21.28
C ILE A 279 -6.10 -3.98 -19.99
N GLY A 280 -5.80 -2.90 -19.27
CA GLY A 280 -5.15 -2.93 -17.96
C GLY A 280 -5.91 -3.79 -16.95
N LEU A 281 -7.23 -3.59 -16.80
CA LEU A 281 -8.09 -4.39 -15.92
C LEU A 281 -8.07 -5.88 -16.28
N LYS A 282 -8.13 -6.22 -17.58
CA LYS A 282 -8.04 -7.62 -18.03
C LYS A 282 -6.67 -8.24 -17.71
N LEU A 283 -5.59 -7.50 -17.93
CA LEU A 283 -4.23 -7.95 -17.60
C LEU A 283 -4.06 -8.16 -16.10
N PHE A 284 -4.40 -7.16 -15.28
CA PHE A 284 -4.31 -7.23 -13.82
C PHE A 284 -5.17 -8.37 -13.28
N GLY A 285 -6.41 -8.54 -13.76
CA GLY A 285 -7.26 -9.66 -13.37
C GLY A 285 -6.66 -11.03 -13.73
N SER A 286 -6.04 -11.18 -14.90
CA SER A 286 -5.34 -12.43 -15.27
C SER A 286 -4.16 -12.72 -14.35
N LEU A 287 -3.41 -11.69 -13.96
CA LEU A 287 -2.27 -11.80 -13.06
C LEU A 287 -2.72 -12.12 -11.63
N GLN A 288 -3.75 -11.43 -11.11
CA GLN A 288 -4.36 -11.74 -9.82
C GLN A 288 -4.85 -13.18 -9.76
N ARG A 289 -5.64 -13.64 -10.74
CA ARG A 289 -6.09 -15.04 -10.79
C ARG A 289 -4.94 -16.04 -10.79
N SER A 290 -3.86 -15.75 -11.51
CA SER A 290 -2.68 -16.63 -11.54
C SER A 290 -1.94 -16.65 -10.19
N MET A 291 -1.83 -15.49 -9.52
CA MET A 291 -1.22 -15.35 -8.19
C MET A 291 -2.05 -16.05 -7.12
N ILE A 292 -3.37 -15.84 -7.10
CA ILE A 292 -4.32 -16.45 -6.17
C ILE A 292 -4.34 -17.97 -6.37
N ALA A 293 -4.38 -18.45 -7.61
CA ALA A 293 -4.31 -19.88 -7.91
C ALA A 293 -3.02 -20.52 -7.39
N ALA A 294 -1.87 -19.86 -7.59
CA ALA A 294 -0.58 -20.34 -7.08
C ALA A 294 -0.56 -20.40 -5.54
N MET A 295 -1.16 -19.41 -4.86
CA MET A 295 -1.28 -19.43 -3.40
C MET A 295 -2.19 -20.56 -2.91
N ARG A 296 -3.39 -20.67 -3.49
CA ARG A 296 -4.40 -21.68 -3.11
C ARG A 296 -3.92 -23.11 -3.38
N GLN A 297 -3.16 -23.33 -4.45
CA GLN A 297 -2.52 -24.62 -4.75
C GLN A 297 -1.69 -25.16 -3.58
N TYR A 298 -1.08 -24.27 -2.79
CA TYR A 298 -0.26 -24.63 -1.63
C TYR A 298 -0.96 -24.38 -0.28
N GLY A 299 -2.29 -24.23 -0.28
CA GLY A 299 -3.09 -24.08 0.94
C GLY A 299 -2.97 -22.72 1.62
N PHE A 300 -2.49 -21.69 0.90
CA PHE A 300 -2.52 -20.32 1.41
C PHE A 300 -3.86 -19.66 1.13
N TYR A 301 -4.31 -18.88 2.11
CA TYR A 301 -5.54 -18.11 2.03
C TYR A 301 -5.33 -16.86 1.16
N SER A 302 -6.36 -16.49 0.41
CA SER A 302 -6.49 -15.23 -0.30
C SER A 302 -7.96 -14.97 -0.56
N MET A 303 -8.36 -13.70 -0.48
CA MET A 303 -9.63 -13.25 -1.05
C MET A 303 -9.66 -13.46 -2.57
N GLU A 304 -10.85 -13.34 -3.13
CA GLU A 304 -11.07 -13.42 -4.57
C GLU A 304 -10.44 -12.27 -5.35
N GLU A 305 -10.25 -12.51 -6.65
CA GLU A 305 -9.80 -11.48 -7.58
C GLU A 305 -10.79 -10.31 -7.64
N PHE A 306 -10.29 -9.13 -8.00
CA PHE A 306 -11.02 -7.87 -7.88
C PHE A 306 -12.43 -7.87 -8.48
N GLN A 307 -12.65 -8.47 -9.65
CA GLN A 307 -13.97 -8.47 -10.30
C GLN A 307 -14.98 -9.35 -9.56
N ILE A 308 -14.51 -10.48 -8.99
CA ILE A 308 -15.36 -11.36 -8.18
C ILE A 308 -15.68 -10.67 -6.85
N MET A 309 -14.68 -10.11 -6.17
CA MET A 309 -14.89 -9.33 -4.94
C MET A 309 -15.87 -8.17 -5.17
N LYS A 310 -15.72 -7.43 -6.27
CA LYS A 310 -16.65 -6.36 -6.64
C LYS A 310 -18.07 -6.89 -6.81
N LYS A 311 -18.26 -8.04 -7.47
CA LYS A 311 -19.57 -8.66 -7.60
C LYS A 311 -20.15 -9.11 -6.26
N GLU A 312 -19.32 -9.67 -5.36
CA GLU A 312 -19.73 -10.12 -4.03
C GLU A 312 -20.17 -8.96 -3.12
N ALA A 313 -19.62 -7.76 -3.33
CA ALA A 313 -19.97 -6.56 -2.60
C ALA A 313 -21.28 -5.90 -3.08
N ASP A 314 -21.91 -6.43 -4.14
CA ASP A 314 -23.19 -5.91 -4.64
C ASP A 314 -24.30 -6.05 -3.58
N GLY A 315 -25.09 -4.99 -3.43
CA GLY A 315 -26.07 -4.86 -2.36
C GLY A 315 -25.49 -4.51 -0.98
N TYR A 316 -24.17 -4.48 -0.79
CA TYR A 316 -23.53 -4.05 0.47
C TYR A 316 -22.94 -2.64 0.39
N VAL A 317 -22.40 -2.25 -0.77
CA VAL A 317 -21.76 -0.95 -0.99
C VAL A 317 -22.46 -0.15 -2.07
N ASN A 318 -22.23 1.17 -2.11
CA ASN A 318 -22.72 2.04 -3.16
C ASN A 318 -21.60 2.41 -4.14
N TRP A 319 -21.79 2.07 -5.41
CA TRP A 319 -20.81 2.28 -6.49
C TRP A 319 -20.56 3.75 -6.84
N THR A 320 -21.48 4.66 -6.50
CA THR A 320 -21.29 6.10 -6.76
C THR A 320 -20.18 6.69 -5.90
N TYR A 321 -19.83 6.01 -4.80
CA TYR A 321 -18.84 6.49 -3.86
C TYR A 321 -17.42 6.09 -4.28
N ARG A 322 -16.83 6.90 -5.16
CA ARG A 322 -15.53 6.66 -5.81
C ARG A 322 -14.38 7.51 -5.25
N THR A 323 -14.66 8.40 -4.30
CA THR A 323 -13.67 9.38 -3.79
C THR A 323 -12.73 8.76 -2.76
N GLY A 324 -11.40 8.90 -2.98
CA GLY A 324 -10.40 8.23 -2.14
C GLY A 324 -10.50 6.72 -2.33
N ASP A 325 -10.31 5.94 -1.27
CA ASP A 325 -10.49 4.48 -1.32
C ASP A 325 -11.96 4.06 -1.44
N GLY A 326 -12.91 4.99 -1.30
CA GLY A 326 -14.28 4.83 -1.78
C GLY A 326 -15.00 3.55 -1.32
N TRP A 327 -15.68 2.93 -2.28
CA TRP A 327 -16.38 1.65 -2.11
C TRP A 327 -15.43 0.46 -1.90
N LEU A 328 -14.12 0.58 -2.18
CA LEU A 328 -13.16 -0.51 -1.98
C LEU A 328 -13.14 -0.96 -0.52
N ILE A 329 -13.14 -0.02 0.42
CA ILE A 329 -13.07 -0.34 1.86
C ILE A 329 -14.22 -1.28 2.26
N GLY A 330 -15.44 -0.98 1.82
CA GLY A 330 -16.60 -1.84 2.08
C GLY A 330 -16.54 -3.18 1.33
N ALA A 331 -16.07 -3.18 0.08
CA ALA A 331 -15.91 -4.40 -0.69
C ALA A 331 -14.87 -5.36 -0.08
N GLU A 332 -13.77 -4.82 0.44
CA GLU A 332 -12.76 -5.60 1.16
C GLU A 332 -13.31 -6.17 2.47
N MET A 333 -14.16 -5.42 3.20
CA MET A 333 -14.84 -5.93 4.40
C MET A 333 -15.75 -7.11 4.08
N VAL A 334 -16.59 -6.95 3.05
CA VAL A 334 -17.52 -7.99 2.60
C VAL A 334 -16.73 -9.22 2.16
N GLY A 335 -15.70 -9.04 1.33
CA GLY A 335 -14.82 -10.12 0.90
C GLY A 335 -14.18 -10.86 2.08
N HIS A 336 -13.70 -10.15 3.11
CA HIS A 336 -13.13 -10.79 4.29
C HIS A 336 -14.16 -11.66 5.00
N ILE A 337 -15.35 -11.11 5.25
CA ILE A 337 -16.38 -11.83 5.99
C ILE A 337 -16.87 -13.03 5.18
N LEU A 338 -17.07 -12.91 3.87
CA LEU A 338 -17.51 -14.03 3.02
C LEU A 338 -16.45 -15.12 2.89
N HIS A 339 -15.16 -14.77 2.87
CA HIS A 339 -14.06 -15.70 2.68
C HIS A 339 -13.32 -15.96 4.01
N ASP A 340 -13.95 -16.56 5.02
CA ASP A 340 -13.29 -17.08 6.25
C ASP A 340 -12.33 -16.11 7.00
N CYS A 341 -12.57 -14.80 6.91
CA CYS A 341 -11.88 -13.78 7.69
C CYS A 341 -12.92 -12.93 8.43
N LYS A 342 -13.63 -13.57 9.37
CA LYS A 342 -14.81 -13.01 10.03
C LYS A 342 -14.53 -11.79 10.91
N LYS A 343 -13.28 -11.53 11.31
CA LYS A 343 -12.89 -10.35 12.09
C LYS A 343 -12.17 -9.34 11.22
N VAL A 344 -12.74 -8.14 11.10
CA VAL A 344 -12.19 -7.06 10.28
C VAL A 344 -11.89 -5.83 11.13
N LEU A 345 -10.62 -5.43 11.12
CA LEU A 345 -10.13 -4.19 11.71
C LEU A 345 -10.04 -3.12 10.63
N ALA A 346 -10.88 -2.10 10.74
CA ALA A 346 -10.87 -0.95 9.88
C ALA A 346 -9.95 0.13 10.45
N VAL A 347 -8.74 0.24 9.92
CA VAL A 347 -7.76 1.22 10.38
C VAL A 347 -7.86 2.47 9.51
N GLN A 348 -8.13 3.61 10.13
CA GLN A 348 -8.47 4.84 9.42
C GLN A 348 -7.56 6.00 9.87
N PRO A 349 -7.13 6.89 8.97
CA PRO A 349 -6.46 8.11 9.38
C PRO A 349 -7.48 9.14 9.86
N PHE A 350 -7.17 9.84 10.94
CA PHE A 350 -7.87 11.06 11.29
C PHE A 350 -7.75 12.11 10.18
N GLY A 351 -8.80 12.92 10.01
CA GLY A 351 -8.90 13.95 8.96
C GLY A 351 -9.22 13.44 7.56
N CYS A 352 -9.27 12.11 7.34
CA CYS A 352 -9.69 11.53 6.06
C CYS A 352 -11.22 11.51 5.92
N MET A 353 -11.78 12.67 5.56
CA MET A 353 -13.24 12.86 5.42
C MET A 353 -13.92 11.79 4.57
N PRO A 354 -13.37 11.37 3.40
CA PRO A 354 -13.99 10.30 2.62
C PRO A 354 -14.20 9.02 3.46
N ASN A 355 -13.13 8.55 4.11
CA ASN A 355 -13.18 7.33 4.92
C ASN A 355 -14.07 7.46 6.17
N HIS A 356 -14.08 8.64 6.81
CA HIS A 356 -14.90 8.90 8.00
C HIS A 356 -16.39 9.04 7.70
N ILE A 357 -16.76 9.66 6.59
CA ILE A 357 -18.17 9.86 6.23
C ILE A 357 -18.73 8.59 5.62
N CYS A 358 -18.04 8.05 4.61
CA CYS A 358 -18.60 6.99 3.79
C CYS A 358 -18.09 5.62 4.20
N GLY A 359 -16.80 5.48 4.54
CA GLY A 359 -16.26 4.23 5.08
C GLY A 359 -17.00 3.84 6.36
N ARG A 360 -16.89 4.66 7.42
CA ARG A 360 -17.53 4.39 8.71
C ARG A 360 -19.06 4.27 8.62
N GLY A 361 -19.69 5.03 7.72
CA GLY A 361 -21.13 4.94 7.47
C GLY A 361 -21.58 3.56 6.96
N LEU A 362 -20.71 2.82 6.26
CA LEU A 362 -21.01 1.47 5.76
C LEU A 362 -20.94 0.39 6.84
N TYR A 363 -20.16 0.60 7.91
CA TYR A 363 -19.84 -0.49 8.85
C TYR A 363 -21.08 -1.06 9.54
N PRO A 364 -22.02 -0.27 10.08
CA PRO A 364 -23.23 -0.82 10.69
C PRO A 364 -24.12 -1.56 9.68
N SER A 365 -24.23 -1.06 8.45
CA SER A 365 -25.02 -1.68 7.38
C SER A 365 -24.44 -3.04 6.96
N ILE A 366 -23.12 -3.12 6.77
CA ILE A 366 -22.43 -4.38 6.48
C ILE A 366 -22.57 -5.34 7.67
N GLN A 367 -22.38 -4.86 8.91
CA GLN A 367 -22.49 -5.67 10.13
C GLN A 367 -23.91 -6.26 10.32
N GLN A 368 -24.96 -5.54 9.92
CA GLN A 368 -26.34 -6.03 9.97
C GLN A 368 -26.61 -7.10 8.91
N LYS A 369 -26.07 -6.91 7.69
CA LYS A 369 -26.26 -7.85 6.57
C LYS A 369 -25.37 -9.09 6.67
N LEU A 370 -24.23 -8.99 7.33
CA LEU A 370 -23.27 -10.07 7.59
C LEU A 370 -23.06 -10.23 9.11
N PRO A 371 -24.07 -10.73 9.85
CA PRO A 371 -24.03 -10.85 11.31
C PRO A 371 -22.96 -11.84 11.82
N GLU A 372 -22.42 -12.70 10.96
CA GLU A 372 -21.32 -13.61 11.26
C GLU A 372 -19.95 -12.92 11.29
N GLY A 373 -19.85 -11.70 10.73
CA GLY A 373 -18.65 -10.88 10.81
C GLY A 373 -18.58 -10.04 12.08
N ARG A 374 -17.39 -9.53 12.41
CA ARG A 374 -17.18 -8.49 13.42
C ARG A 374 -16.31 -7.40 12.83
N ILE A 375 -16.86 -6.19 12.74
CA ILE A 375 -16.15 -5.02 12.23
C ILE A 375 -15.85 -4.08 13.40
N VAL A 376 -14.58 -3.76 13.60
CA VAL A 376 -14.14 -2.75 14.58
C VAL A 376 -13.31 -1.71 13.86
N SER A 377 -13.59 -0.43 14.09
CA SER A 377 -12.77 0.67 13.57
C SER A 377 -11.78 1.18 14.61
N ALA A 378 -10.63 1.64 14.11
CA ALA A 378 -9.60 2.31 14.90
C ALA A 378 -9.05 3.52 14.13
N ASP A 379 -9.13 4.69 14.75
CA ASP A 379 -8.61 5.93 14.18
C ASP A 379 -7.18 6.18 14.63
N VAL A 380 -6.30 6.38 13.66
CA VAL A 380 -4.91 6.75 13.89
C VAL A 380 -4.77 8.24 13.66
N ASP A 381 -4.23 8.92 14.66
CA ASP A 381 -4.16 10.37 14.74
C ASP A 381 -2.79 10.80 15.31
N SER A 382 -2.39 12.00 14.96
CA SER A 382 -1.24 12.72 15.51
C SER A 382 -1.34 13.07 17.00
N GLY A 383 -2.54 13.30 17.54
CA GLY A 383 -2.73 13.71 18.94
C GLY A 383 -3.12 12.57 19.89
N SER A 384 -3.52 11.41 19.36
CA SER A 384 -4.04 10.31 20.15
C SER A 384 -2.96 9.30 20.55
N SER A 385 -3.08 8.72 21.74
CA SER A 385 -2.16 7.67 22.18
C SER A 385 -2.32 6.39 21.34
N LYS A 386 -1.19 5.78 20.98
CA LYS A 386 -1.15 4.47 20.32
C LYS A 386 -1.92 3.37 21.06
N LEU A 387 -2.02 3.49 22.38
CA LEU A 387 -2.75 2.55 23.21
C LEU A 387 -4.25 2.50 22.86
N ASN A 388 -4.85 3.60 22.41
CA ASN A 388 -6.27 3.62 22.06
C ASN A 388 -6.56 2.72 20.84
N VAL A 389 -5.72 2.80 19.81
CA VAL A 389 -5.83 1.96 18.61
C VAL A 389 -5.53 0.50 18.93
N TYR A 390 -4.51 0.24 19.75
CA TYR A 390 -4.20 -1.13 20.20
C TYR A 390 -5.31 -1.72 21.06
N ASN A 391 -5.94 -0.95 21.93
CA ASN A 391 -7.08 -1.42 22.73
C ASN A 391 -8.28 -1.76 21.83
N ARG A 392 -8.59 -0.95 20.82
CA ARG A 392 -9.63 -1.26 19.82
C ARG A 392 -9.32 -2.55 19.06
N ALA A 393 -8.08 -2.71 18.59
CA ALA A 393 -7.65 -3.94 17.93
C ALA A 393 -7.73 -5.15 18.88
N ARG A 394 -7.34 -4.98 20.15
CA ARG A 394 -7.42 -6.03 21.18
C ARG A 394 -8.86 -6.46 21.45
N MET A 395 -9.80 -5.52 21.55
CA MET A 395 -11.22 -5.82 21.69
C MET A 395 -11.70 -6.75 20.57
N LEU A 396 -11.35 -6.47 19.30
CA LEU A 396 -11.72 -7.33 18.18
C LEU A 396 -11.08 -8.73 18.29
N VAL A 397 -9.81 -8.79 18.67
CA VAL A 397 -9.07 -10.05 18.86
C VAL A 397 -9.74 -10.93 19.93
N ASP A 398 -10.22 -10.34 21.01
CA ASP A 398 -10.82 -11.05 22.14
C ASP A 398 -12.32 -11.39 21.92
N MET A 399 -12.99 -10.80 20.93
CA MET A 399 -14.39 -11.15 20.61
C MET A 399 -14.56 -12.62 20.20
N HIS A 400 -15.56 -13.29 20.73
CA HIS A 400 -15.98 -14.61 20.25
C HIS A 400 -16.97 -14.46 19.08
N ILE A 401 -16.79 -15.29 18.05
CA ILE A 401 -17.66 -15.39 16.87
C ILE A 401 -18.23 -16.80 16.82
#